data_AF-A0A7K4IKA1-F1
#
_entry.id   AF-A0A7K4IKA1-F1
#
_cell.length_a   1.000
_cell.length_b   1.000
_cell.length_c   1.000
_cell.angle_alpha   90.00
_cell.angle_beta   90.00
_cell.angle_gamma   90.00
#
_symmetry.space_group_name_H-M   'P 1'
#
loop_
_entity.id
_entity.type
_entity.pdbx_description
1 polymer ?
#
loop_
_entity_poly.entity_id
_entity_poly.type
_entity_poly.pdbx_seq_one_letter_code
_entity_poly.pdbx_strand_id
1 'polypeptide(L)'
;MNDKIRHANITEEHLKGAQEELKNKRFSNVGFLSLRALEQMIEASASEEGLHFHEHPRTAHKNRRNWMKIHHPDLLDMWDQLWGIYGALGYGGLNGERAKQALVILKKCLTELSRREKIAIRGL
;
A
#
# COMPACT_ATOMS: atom_id res chain seq x y z
N MET A 1 -4.19 8.54 -18.03
CA MET A 1 -2.75 8.91 -17.90
C MET A 1 -2.50 9.85 -16.70
N ASN A 2 -3.39 10.82 -16.42
CA ASN A 2 -3.26 11.70 -15.24
C ASN A 2 -3.51 10.95 -13.91
N ASP A 3 -4.50 10.05 -13.85
CA ASP A 3 -4.83 9.34 -12.60
C ASP A 3 -3.74 8.37 -12.15
N LYS A 4 -3.16 7.60 -13.07
CA LYS A 4 -2.01 6.72 -12.81
C LYS A 4 -0.86 7.47 -12.11
N ILE A 5 -0.46 8.60 -12.69
CA ILE A 5 0.63 9.44 -12.13
C ILE A 5 0.22 10.04 -10.78
N ARG A 6 -1.02 10.52 -10.66
CA ARG A 6 -1.54 11.07 -9.41
C ARG A 6 -1.49 10.04 -8.28
N HIS A 7 -2.00 8.83 -8.51
CA HIS A 7 -1.99 7.75 -7.51
C HIS A 7 -0.57 7.25 -7.21
N ALA A 8 0.32 7.23 -8.19
CA ALA A 8 1.74 6.94 -7.97
C ALA A 8 2.41 7.98 -7.06
N ASN A 9 2.14 9.28 -7.27
CA ASN A 9 2.68 10.34 -6.41
C ASN A 9 2.18 10.22 -4.96
N ILE A 10 0.90 9.88 -4.76
CA ILE A 10 0.35 9.66 -3.41
C ILE A 10 0.96 8.42 -2.76
N THR A 11 1.24 7.38 -3.55
CA THR A 11 1.97 6.18 -3.08
C THR A 11 3.35 6.57 -2.53
N GLU A 12 4.09 7.41 -3.25
CA GLU A 12 5.40 7.92 -2.79
C GLU A 12 5.28 8.74 -1.50
N GLU A 13 4.29 9.62 -1.42
CA GLU A 13 4.03 10.44 -0.22
C GLU A 13 3.79 9.56 1.01
N HIS A 14 2.92 8.57 0.90
CA HIS A 14 2.61 7.65 2.00
C HIS A 14 3.80 6.75 2.36
N LEU A 15 4.58 6.29 1.38
CA LEU A 15 5.82 5.54 1.65
C LEU A 15 6.83 6.38 2.45
N LYS A 16 7.05 7.63 2.05
CA LYS A 16 7.95 8.55 2.77
C LYS A 16 7.43 8.83 4.18
N GLY A 17 6.14 9.13 4.31
CA GLY A 17 5.50 9.33 5.61
C GLY A 17 5.65 8.11 6.52
N ALA A 18 5.43 6.89 6.02
CA ALA A 18 5.61 5.67 6.81
C ALA A 18 7.06 5.50 7.30
N GLN A 19 8.06 5.86 6.48
CA GLN A 19 9.47 5.83 6.87
C GLN A 19 9.82 6.87 7.94
N GLU A 20 9.25 8.07 7.85
CA GLU A 20 9.42 9.13 8.86
C GLU A 20 8.76 8.77 10.18
N GLU A 21 7.55 8.23 10.13
CA GLU A 21 6.80 7.83 11.32
C GLU A 21 7.47 6.66 12.05
N LEU A 22 8.21 5.80 11.34
CA LEU A 22 9.05 4.78 11.97
C LEU A 22 10.19 5.43 12.77
N LYS A 23 10.87 6.44 12.22
CA LYS A 23 11.93 7.19 12.94
C LYS A 23 11.37 7.88 14.19
N ASN A 24 10.15 8.41 14.08
CA ASN A 24 9.44 9.06 15.17
C ASN A 24 8.78 8.10 16.17
N LYS A 25 8.94 6.78 15.98
CA LYS A 25 8.34 5.72 16.82
C LYS A 25 6.81 5.77 16.92
N ARG A 26 6.14 6.33 15.90
CA ARG A 26 4.67 6.41 15.81
C ARG A 26 4.16 5.20 15.03
N PHE A 27 4.24 4.03 15.65
CA PHE A 27 4.09 2.75 14.95
C PHE A 27 2.68 2.50 14.40
N SER A 28 1.64 3.02 15.04
CA SER A 28 0.27 2.99 14.49
C SER A 28 0.21 3.69 13.12
N ASN A 29 0.87 4.85 12.99
CA ASN A 29 0.93 5.61 11.74
C ASN A 29 1.75 4.87 10.67
N VAL A 30 2.79 4.14 11.05
CA VAL A 30 3.55 3.29 10.11
C VAL A 30 2.65 2.25 9.47
N GLY A 31 1.83 1.54 10.26
CA GLY A 31 0.88 0.56 9.75
C GLY A 31 -0.17 1.20 8.84
N PHE A 32 -0.76 2.32 9.26
CA PHE A 32 -1.74 3.06 8.47
C PHE A 32 -1.19 3.54 7.13
N LEU A 33 -0.08 4.28 7.14
CA LEU A 33 0.52 4.85 5.93
C LEU A 33 1.04 3.75 5.00
N SER A 34 1.55 2.65 5.53
CA SER A 34 1.99 1.53 4.71
C SER A 34 0.83 0.95 3.90
N LEU A 35 -0.31 0.70 4.56
CA LEU A 35 -1.49 0.21 3.89
C LEU A 35 -2.01 1.22 2.85
N ARG A 36 -2.07 2.51 3.19
CA ARG A 36 -2.50 3.57 2.26
C ARG A 36 -1.61 3.65 1.02
N ALA A 37 -0.30 3.50 1.17
CA ALA A 37 0.62 3.45 0.04
C ALA A 37 0.30 2.27 -0.90
N LEU A 38 0.09 1.07 -0.35
CA LEU A 38 -0.27 -0.09 -1.17
C LEU A 38 -1.63 0.09 -1.88
N GLU A 39 -2.63 0.65 -1.19
CA GLU A 39 -3.93 0.95 -1.79
C GLU A 39 -3.82 1.91 -2.98
N GLN A 40 -3.01 2.96 -2.85
CA GLN A 40 -2.79 3.93 -3.93
C GLN A 40 -2.00 3.32 -5.09
N MET A 41 -1.06 2.41 -4.83
CA MET A 41 -0.37 1.69 -5.89
C MET A 41 -1.33 0.81 -6.71
N ILE A 42 -2.28 0.15 -6.04
CA ILE A 42 -3.31 -0.65 -6.70
C ILE A 42 -4.25 0.24 -7.52
N GLU A 43 -4.64 1.42 -7.01
CA GLU A 43 -5.42 2.40 -7.80
C GLU A 43 -4.61 2.87 -9.03
N ALA A 44 -3.32 3.15 -8.87
CA ALA A 44 -2.47 3.53 -9.99
C ALA A 44 -2.42 2.44 -11.08
N SER A 45 -2.32 1.18 -10.65
CA SER A 45 -2.28 0.01 -11.54
C SER A 45 -3.62 -0.18 -12.26
N ALA A 46 -4.72 -0.24 -11.51
CA ALA A 46 -6.06 -0.47 -12.05
C ALA A 46 -6.61 0.70 -12.88
N SER A 47 -6.04 1.91 -12.74
CA SER A 47 -6.48 3.09 -13.51
C SER A 47 -6.27 2.96 -15.03
N GLU A 48 -5.36 2.09 -15.50
CA GLU A 48 -5.23 1.80 -16.93
C GLU A 48 -6.43 1.03 -17.50
N GLU A 49 -7.14 0.29 -16.64
CA GLU A 49 -8.41 -0.37 -16.94
C GLU A 49 -9.62 0.57 -16.71
N GLY A 50 -9.38 1.84 -16.36
CA GLY A 50 -10.45 2.79 -16.01
C GLY A 50 -11.11 2.52 -14.66
N LEU A 51 -10.46 1.76 -13.76
CA LEU A 51 -10.99 1.43 -12.45
C LEU A 51 -10.52 2.43 -11.38
N HIS A 52 -11.47 2.94 -10.60
CA HIS A 52 -11.23 3.83 -9.45
C HIS A 52 -11.99 3.33 -8.22
N PHE A 53 -11.36 2.50 -7.40
CA PHE A 53 -12.08 1.84 -6.30
C PHE A 53 -12.51 2.82 -5.21
N HIS A 54 -11.78 3.92 -5.05
CA HIS A 54 -12.07 4.97 -4.08
C HIS A 54 -13.41 5.69 -4.32
N GLU A 55 -13.97 5.64 -5.53
CA GLU A 55 -15.32 6.17 -5.85
C GLU A 55 -16.44 5.33 -5.20
N HIS A 56 -16.12 4.10 -4.80
CA HIS A 56 -17.03 3.18 -4.12
C HIS A 56 -16.46 2.74 -2.76
N PRO A 57 -16.35 3.65 -1.78
CA PRO A 57 -15.58 3.43 -0.54
C PRO A 57 -16.04 2.20 0.27
N ARG A 58 -17.34 1.88 0.25
CA ARG A 58 -17.90 0.71 0.96
C ARG A 58 -17.36 -0.64 0.45
N THR A 59 -16.98 -0.71 -0.82
CA THR A 59 -16.48 -1.94 -1.47
C THR A 59 -15.02 -1.83 -1.88
N ALA A 60 -14.39 -0.66 -1.72
CA ALA A 60 -13.04 -0.37 -2.18
C ALA A 60 -11.99 -1.38 -1.70
N HIS A 61 -11.99 -1.72 -0.41
CA HIS A 61 -11.06 -2.72 0.14
C HIS A 61 -11.21 -4.09 -0.55
N LYS A 62 -12.45 -4.60 -0.63
CA LYS A 62 -12.75 -5.88 -1.27
C LYS A 62 -12.36 -5.86 -2.75
N ASN A 63 -12.64 -4.77 -3.44
CA ASN A 63 -12.37 -4.64 -4.88
C ASN A 63 -10.87 -4.55 -5.17
N ARG A 64 -10.08 -3.80 -4.39
CA ARG A 64 -8.61 -3.79 -4.50
C ARG A 64 -8.02 -5.18 -4.28
N ARG A 65 -8.47 -5.87 -3.23
CA ARG A 65 -8.02 -7.24 -2.94
C ARG A 65 -8.38 -8.21 -4.06
N ASN A 66 -9.59 -8.10 -4.62
CA ASN A 66 -10.02 -8.93 -5.75
C ASN A 66 -9.22 -8.64 -7.02
N TRP A 67 -8.96 -7.36 -7.31
CA TRP A 67 -8.12 -6.97 -8.44
C TRP A 67 -6.71 -7.55 -8.30
N MET A 68 -6.10 -7.44 -7.11
CA MET A 68 -4.82 -8.08 -6.79
C MET A 68 -4.86 -9.59 -6.97
N LYS A 69 -5.93 -10.26 -6.52
CA LYS A 69 -6.09 -11.72 -6.68
C LYS A 69 -6.13 -12.14 -8.15
N ILE A 70 -6.69 -11.32 -9.04
CA ILE A 70 -6.80 -11.61 -10.46
C ILE A 70 -5.48 -11.34 -11.19
N HIS A 71 -4.85 -10.18 -10.93
CA HIS A 71 -3.68 -9.73 -11.69
C HIS A 71 -2.34 -10.17 -11.09
N HIS A 72 -2.26 -10.26 -9.76
CA HIS A 72 -1.04 -10.56 -9.00
C HIS A 72 -1.33 -11.51 -7.83
N PRO A 73 -1.85 -12.72 -8.08
CA PRO A 73 -2.24 -13.65 -7.03
C PRO A 73 -1.09 -13.99 -6.06
N ASP A 74 0.15 -13.97 -6.55
CA ASP A 74 1.37 -14.23 -5.76
C ASP A 74 1.69 -13.10 -4.76
N LEU A 75 1.17 -11.89 -4.96
CA LEU A 75 1.34 -10.75 -4.05
C LEU A 75 0.20 -10.64 -3.02
N LEU A 76 -0.84 -11.47 -3.12
CA LEU A 76 -2.02 -11.38 -2.26
C LEU A 76 -1.70 -11.62 -0.78
N ASP A 77 -0.75 -12.50 -0.50
CA ASP A 77 -0.29 -12.76 0.88
C ASP A 77 0.37 -11.51 1.50
N MET A 78 1.09 -10.71 0.72
CA MET A 78 1.66 -9.45 1.21
C MET A 78 0.58 -8.42 1.57
N TRP A 79 -0.51 -8.36 0.79
CA TRP A 79 -1.67 -7.54 1.13
C TRP A 79 -2.29 -7.97 2.46
N ASP A 80 -2.56 -9.28 2.63
CA ASP A 80 -3.19 -9.82 3.83
C ASP A 80 -2.30 -9.60 5.07
N GLN A 81 -0.98 -9.81 4.95
CA GLN A 81 -0.02 -9.50 6.02
C GLN A 81 -0.02 -8.01 6.40
N LEU A 82 0.01 -7.11 5.41
CA LEU A 82 0.03 -5.67 5.65
C LEU A 82 -1.27 -5.20 6.32
N TRP A 83 -2.42 -5.75 5.91
CA TRP A 83 -3.72 -5.49 6.53
C TRP A 83 -3.77 -5.97 7.99
N GLY A 84 -3.23 -7.16 8.27
CA GLY A 84 -3.11 -7.68 9.65
C GLY A 84 -2.21 -6.82 10.53
N ILE A 85 -1.08 -6.35 10.00
CA ILE A 85 -0.19 -5.42 10.70
C ILE A 85 -0.88 -4.09 10.98
N TYR A 86 -1.57 -3.52 9.98
CA TYR A 86 -2.36 -2.30 10.15
C TYR A 86 -3.37 -2.45 11.30
N GLY A 87 -4.17 -3.53 11.31
CA GLY A 87 -5.12 -3.79 12.39
C GLY A 87 -4.43 -3.87 13.75
N ALA A 88 -3.37 -4.67 13.86
CA ALA A 88 -2.72 -4.87 15.15
C ALA A 88 -1.98 -3.62 15.68
N LEU A 89 -1.36 -2.83 14.79
CA LEU A 89 -0.71 -1.57 15.17
C LEU A 89 -1.72 -0.45 15.41
N GLY A 90 -2.87 -0.47 14.73
CA GLY A 90 -3.94 0.52 14.91
C GLY A 90 -4.54 0.48 16.32
N TYR A 91 -4.70 -0.71 16.90
CA TYR A 91 -5.20 -0.88 18.27
C TYR A 91 -4.08 -0.96 19.31
N GLY A 92 -2.93 -1.55 18.96
CA GLY A 92 -1.84 -1.83 19.90
C GLY A 92 -0.72 -0.78 19.96
N GLY A 93 -0.46 -0.06 18.86
CA GLY A 93 0.41 1.13 18.78
C GLY A 93 1.90 1.02 19.16
N LEU A 94 2.35 -0.06 19.80
CA LEU A 94 3.63 -0.08 20.52
C LEU A 94 4.71 -1.00 19.92
N ASN A 95 4.35 -1.84 18.94
CA ASN A 95 5.28 -2.84 18.40
C ASN A 95 6.13 -2.29 17.23
N GLY A 96 7.34 -1.81 17.55
CA GLY A 96 8.27 -1.28 16.56
C GLY A 96 8.82 -2.30 15.56
N GLU A 97 9.01 -3.56 15.95
CA GLU A 97 9.46 -4.61 15.02
C GLU A 97 8.38 -4.94 13.99
N ARG A 98 7.12 -4.98 14.42
CA ARG A 98 5.97 -5.13 13.52
C ARG A 98 5.83 -3.94 12.57
N ALA A 99 6.13 -2.72 13.02
CA ALA A 99 6.17 -1.54 12.15
C ALA A 99 7.29 -1.62 11.09
N LYS A 100 8.49 -2.07 11.45
CA LYS A 100 9.58 -2.34 10.50
C LYS A 100 9.17 -3.41 9.48
N GLN A 101 8.52 -4.48 9.93
CA GLN A 101 8.03 -5.54 9.06
C GLN A 101 7.02 -5.00 8.04
N ALA A 102 6.12 -4.08 8.45
CA ALA A 102 5.18 -3.42 7.55
C ALA A 102 5.90 -2.74 6.37
N LEU A 103 6.96 -1.97 6.66
CA LEU A 103 7.74 -1.27 5.64
C LEU A 103 8.51 -2.24 4.72
N VAL A 104 9.04 -3.34 5.24
CA VAL A 104 9.72 -4.37 4.43
C VAL A 104 8.74 -5.01 3.45
N ILE A 105 7.55 -5.42 3.93
CA ILE A 105 6.50 -6.01 3.10
C ILE A 105 6.04 -5.01 2.05
N LEU A 106 5.78 -3.77 2.46
CA LEU A 106 5.34 -2.70 1.57
C LEU A 106 6.35 -2.48 0.44
N LYS A 107 7.64 -2.27 0.76
CA LYS A 107 8.67 -2.02 -0.25
C LYS A 107 8.76 -3.18 -1.25
N LYS A 108 8.76 -4.42 -0.75
CA LYS A 108 8.78 -5.61 -1.62
C LYS A 108 7.59 -5.64 -2.57
N CYS A 109 6.37 -5.40 -2.06
CA CYS A 109 5.16 -5.39 -2.86
C CYS A 109 5.17 -4.24 -3.90
N LEU A 110 5.54 -3.03 -3.49
CA LEU A 110 5.66 -1.88 -4.38
C LEU A 110 6.72 -2.07 -5.46
N THR A 111 7.87 -2.68 -5.16
CA THR A 111 8.90 -3.01 -6.16
C THR A 111 8.36 -3.99 -7.21
N GLU A 112 7.65 -5.03 -6.78
CA GLU A 112 7.04 -5.98 -7.73
C GLU A 112 5.96 -5.33 -8.59
N LEU A 113 5.05 -4.56 -7.99
CA LEU A 113 4.01 -3.85 -8.73
C LEU A 113 4.61 -2.80 -9.67
N SER A 114 5.62 -2.04 -9.22
CA SER A 114 6.32 -1.03 -10.03
C SER A 114 6.90 -1.65 -11.31
N ARG A 115 7.54 -2.82 -11.18
CA ARG A 115 8.12 -3.57 -12.30
C ARG A 115 7.05 -4.12 -13.25
N ARG A 116 5.99 -4.72 -12.72
CA ARG A 116 4.94 -5.41 -13.52
C ARG A 116 4.03 -4.40 -14.24
N GLU A 117 3.59 -3.39 -13.50
CA GLU A 117 2.62 -2.37 -13.94
C GLU A 117 3.30 -1.15 -14.59
N LYS A 118 4.64 -1.18 -14.69
CA LYS A 118 5.48 -0.13 -15.30
C LYS A 118 5.19 1.26 -14.68
N ILE A 119 5.10 1.30 -13.36
CA ILE A 119 4.84 2.53 -12.58
C ILE A 119 6.10 2.90 -11.84
N ALA A 120 6.68 4.05 -12.13
CA ALA A 120 7.82 4.53 -11.37
C ALA A 120 7.37 5.05 -9.99
N ILE A 121 8.00 4.55 -8.93
CA ILE A 121 7.84 5.03 -7.55
C ILE A 121 9.22 5.41 -7.03
N ARG A 122 9.43 6.67 -6.69
CA ARG A 122 10.67 7.17 -6.10
C ARG A 122 10.76 6.74 -4.63
N GLY A 123 11.95 6.28 -4.22
CA GLY A 123 12.24 5.90 -2.83
C GLY A 123 11.99 4.43 -2.49
N LEU A 124 11.80 3.58 -3.51
CA LEU A 124 11.94 2.12 -3.41
C LEU A 124 13.41 1.72 -3.37
#